data_AF-A0A8C4QSW4-F1
#
_entry.id   AF-A0A8C4QSW4-F1
#
_cell.length_a   1.000
_cell.length_b   1.000
_cell.length_c   1.000
_cell.angle_alpha   90.00
_cell.angle_beta   90.00
_cell.angle_gamma   90.00
#
_symmetry.space_group_name_H-M   'P 1'
#
loop_
_entity.id
_entity.type
_entity.pdbx_description
1 polymer ?
#
loop_
_entity_poly.entity_id
_entity_poly.type
_entity_poly.pdbx_seq_one_letter_code
_entity_poly.pdbx_strand_id
1 'polypeptide(L)'
;MQCQGVRGEERKGRKTNNLKDGSIESKQEQESVVIATSAGNSPNLLDLIAADANKQPWEKLILCHEIAVDENFCFSPRNILTGIEEVEHDVLNNTFWKILEGELEREPPVYICVLYLLDVTKKVLLSFLSTEGRRDAASRPIASQIHRELDPDWLAVQARNGALDLLSVCKVIIMTMAALCAPIRDKEVEELTTISQPLPLLR
;
A
#
# COMPACT_ATOMS: atom_id res chain seq x y z
N MET A 1 65.82 55.21 15.71
CA MET A 1 65.57 53.95 14.98
C MET A 1 65.29 54.34 13.53
N GLN A 2 66.32 54.40 12.69
CA GLN A 2 66.66 53.37 11.67
C GLN A 2 65.58 53.26 10.57
N CYS A 3 65.82 53.88 9.40
CA CYS A 3 66.28 53.27 8.13
C CYS A 3 65.10 52.77 7.28
N GLN A 4 64.64 53.53 6.26
CA GLN A 4 65.06 53.51 4.84
C GLN A 4 64.72 52.23 4.04
N GLY A 5 64.08 52.40 2.86
CA GLY A 5 64.26 51.50 1.70
C GLY A 5 63.01 51.18 0.86
N VAL A 6 62.54 52.06 -0.07
CA VAL A 6 62.70 52.01 -1.56
C VAL A 6 61.77 51.04 -2.34
N ARG A 7 60.76 51.62 -3.03
CA ARG A 7 60.46 51.65 -4.49
C ARG A 7 60.74 50.42 -5.42
N GLY A 8 59.73 50.10 -6.26
CA GLY A 8 59.84 49.55 -7.64
C GLY A 8 59.99 48.02 -7.74
N GLU A 9 59.52 47.26 -8.74
CA GLU A 9 59.04 47.51 -10.11
C GLU A 9 58.21 46.29 -10.63
N GLU A 10 57.51 46.51 -11.75
CA GLU A 10 56.78 45.55 -12.59
C GLU A 10 57.57 44.30 -13.03
N ARG A 11 56.86 43.21 -13.38
CA ARG A 11 57.07 42.50 -14.67
C ARG A 11 56.03 41.41 -14.99
N LYS A 12 55.87 41.25 -16.30
CA LYS A 12 54.88 40.49 -17.09
C LYS A 12 55.47 39.13 -17.54
N GLY A 13 54.66 38.07 -17.67
CA GLY A 13 55.01 36.82 -18.37
C GLY A 13 53.87 35.80 -18.25
N ARG A 14 53.01 35.57 -19.26
CA ARG A 14 53.11 34.79 -20.52
C ARG A 14 53.07 33.25 -20.33
N LYS A 15 51.89 32.70 -20.66
CA LYS A 15 51.52 31.41 -21.30
C LYS A 15 52.17 30.10 -20.82
N THR A 16 51.34 29.08 -20.56
CA THR A 16 51.17 27.89 -21.42
C THR A 16 49.98 27.03 -20.98
N ASN A 17 49.35 26.41 -21.98
CA ASN A 17 48.26 25.44 -21.90
C ASN A 17 48.70 24.14 -21.21
N ASN A 18 47.77 23.38 -20.63
CA ASN A 18 47.74 21.93 -20.84
C ASN A 18 46.34 21.35 -20.61
N LEU A 19 45.92 20.65 -21.66
CA LEU A 19 44.78 19.78 -21.83
C LEU A 19 44.89 18.57 -20.90
N LYS A 20 43.81 18.20 -20.19
CA LYS A 20 43.57 16.82 -19.76
C LYS A 20 42.08 16.51 -19.85
N ASP A 21 41.78 15.59 -20.76
CA ASP A 21 40.59 14.75 -20.80
C ASP A 21 40.32 14.10 -19.45
N GLY A 22 39.04 13.85 -19.16
CA GLY A 22 38.65 12.94 -18.07
C GLY A 22 37.17 12.97 -17.73
N SER A 23 36.42 12.04 -18.34
CA SER A 23 35.17 11.42 -17.88
C SER A 23 34.01 12.26 -17.35
N ILE A 24 32.91 12.21 -18.09
CA ILE A 24 31.55 12.35 -17.57
C ILE A 24 31.28 11.14 -16.66
N GLU A 25 31.36 11.31 -15.35
CA GLU A 25 30.78 10.37 -14.38
C GLU A 25 29.32 10.77 -14.11
N SER A 26 28.40 9.96 -14.61
CA SER A 26 26.97 9.99 -14.33
C SER A 26 26.73 9.56 -12.88
N LYS A 27 26.42 10.52 -11.99
CA LYS A 27 25.77 10.22 -10.71
C LYS A 27 24.27 10.11 -10.95
N GLN A 28 23.76 8.88 -10.99
CA GLN A 28 22.34 8.60 -10.78
C GLN A 28 22.05 8.82 -9.29
N GLU A 29 21.51 9.99 -8.95
CA GLU A 29 20.79 10.18 -7.70
C GLU A 29 19.39 9.60 -7.90
N GLN A 30 19.12 8.47 -7.24
CA GLN A 30 17.79 7.89 -7.15
C GLN A 30 16.95 8.73 -6.19
N GLU A 31 16.26 9.74 -6.72
CA GLU A 31 15.20 10.42 -5.99
C GLU A 31 13.90 9.62 -6.11
N SER A 32 13.41 9.09 -4.98
CA SER A 32 12.13 8.41 -4.88
C SER A 32 10.99 9.42 -4.87
N VAL A 33 10.16 9.41 -5.91
CA VAL A 33 8.96 10.26 -6.01
C VAL A 33 7.86 9.67 -5.12
N VAL A 34 7.43 10.44 -4.11
CA VAL A 34 6.35 10.10 -3.18
C VAL A 34 5.00 10.45 -3.81
N ILE A 35 4.14 9.45 -4.00
CA ILE A 35 2.76 9.61 -4.45
C ILE A 35 1.87 9.83 -3.22
N ALA A 36 1.51 11.09 -2.95
CA ALA A 36 0.58 11.46 -1.88
C ALA A 36 -0.86 11.53 -2.43
N THR A 37 -1.70 10.57 -2.05
CA THR A 37 -3.13 10.58 -2.36
C THR A 37 -3.89 11.34 -1.27
N SER A 38 -4.39 12.53 -1.58
CA SER A 38 -5.35 13.24 -0.73
C SER A 38 -6.78 12.77 -1.04
N ALA A 39 -7.62 12.71 0.00
CA ALA A 39 -8.95 12.13 -0.04
C ALA A 39 -9.85 12.73 -1.12
N GLY A 40 -10.43 11.87 -1.98
CA GLY A 40 -11.69 12.18 -2.67
C GLY A 40 -11.74 12.04 -4.19
N ASN A 41 -10.62 11.89 -4.91
CA ASN A 41 -10.66 11.74 -6.36
C ASN A 41 -10.18 10.35 -6.80
N SER A 42 -10.75 9.84 -7.90
CA SER A 42 -10.13 8.84 -8.79
C SER A 42 -8.61 9.04 -8.81
N PRO A 43 -7.78 7.97 -8.85
CA PRO A 43 -6.32 8.07 -8.67
C PRO A 43 -5.84 9.32 -9.39
N ASN A 44 -5.26 10.27 -8.63
CA ASN A 44 -4.96 11.58 -9.19
C ASN A 44 -4.18 11.29 -10.46
N LEU A 45 -4.61 11.88 -11.57
CA LEU A 45 -3.98 11.76 -12.86
C LEU A 45 -2.45 11.92 -12.69
N LEU A 46 -2.00 12.83 -11.82
CA LEU A 46 -0.60 13.03 -11.44
C LEU A 46 0.09 11.83 -10.74
N ASP A 47 -0.64 10.99 -10.02
CA ASP A 47 -0.14 9.80 -9.33
C ASP A 47 0.10 8.65 -10.33
N LEU A 48 -0.77 8.51 -11.34
CA LEU A 48 -0.56 7.57 -12.44
C LEU A 48 0.60 8.01 -13.35
N ILE A 49 0.74 9.33 -13.56
CA ILE A 49 1.88 10.00 -14.21
C ILE A 49 3.18 9.70 -13.45
N ALA A 50 3.14 9.60 -12.12
CA ALA A 50 4.33 9.38 -11.30
C ALA A 50 4.82 7.92 -11.26
N ALA A 51 3.99 6.95 -11.66
CA ALA A 51 4.32 5.52 -11.54
C ALA A 51 5.44 5.03 -12.48
N ASP A 52 5.71 5.74 -13.57
CA ASP A 52 6.80 5.41 -14.50
C ASP A 52 7.84 6.54 -14.54
N ALA A 53 8.91 6.40 -13.77
CA ALA A 53 9.98 7.40 -13.68
C ALA A 53 10.74 7.58 -15.02
N ASN A 54 10.61 6.64 -15.97
CA ASN A 54 11.35 6.66 -17.22
C ASN A 54 10.64 7.43 -18.33
N LYS A 55 9.36 7.78 -18.13
CA LYS A 55 8.59 8.55 -19.10
C LYS A 55 8.69 10.04 -18.87
N GLN A 56 8.60 10.75 -19.97
CA GLN A 56 8.67 12.19 -19.98
C GLN A 56 7.33 12.83 -19.55
N PRO A 57 7.31 14.02 -18.91
CA PRO A 57 6.10 14.61 -18.33
C PRO A 57 4.95 14.86 -19.31
N TRP A 58 5.24 15.10 -20.60
CA TRP A 58 4.20 15.27 -21.63
C TRP A 58 3.61 13.93 -22.09
N GLU A 59 4.39 12.86 -22.18
CA GLU A 59 3.90 11.51 -22.50
C GLU A 59 2.90 11.04 -21.44
N LYS A 60 3.21 11.40 -20.19
CA LYS A 60 2.35 11.16 -19.04
C LYS A 60 1.05 11.96 -19.13
N LEU A 61 1.12 13.25 -19.48
CA LEU A 61 -0.07 14.08 -19.70
C LEU A 61 -0.94 13.59 -20.88
N ILE A 62 -0.32 13.11 -21.95
CA ILE A 62 -1.00 12.54 -23.13
C ILE A 62 -1.75 11.26 -22.73
N LEU A 63 -1.08 10.31 -22.07
CA LEU A 63 -1.72 9.09 -21.57
C LEU A 63 -2.93 9.40 -20.69
N CYS A 64 -2.76 10.39 -19.83
CA CYS A 64 -3.78 10.82 -18.91
C CYS A 64 -4.96 11.51 -19.57
N HIS A 65 -4.71 12.29 -20.62
CA HIS A 65 -5.75 12.81 -21.49
C HIS A 65 -6.48 11.68 -22.22
N GLU A 66 -5.76 10.69 -22.73
CA GLU A 66 -6.36 9.50 -23.39
C GLU A 66 -7.28 8.74 -22.43
N ILE A 67 -6.84 8.48 -21.20
CA ILE A 67 -7.64 7.81 -20.16
C ILE A 67 -8.86 8.67 -19.76
N ALA A 68 -8.70 9.98 -19.63
CA ALA A 68 -9.78 10.87 -19.21
C ALA A 68 -10.84 11.10 -20.31
N VAL A 69 -10.46 11.01 -21.58
CA VAL A 69 -11.34 11.19 -22.73
C VAL A 69 -12.05 9.89 -23.12
N ASP A 70 -11.46 8.74 -22.83
CA ASP A 70 -12.10 7.46 -23.07
C ASP A 70 -13.19 7.17 -22.02
N GLU A 71 -14.44 7.47 -22.37
CA GLU A 71 -15.62 7.18 -21.54
C GLU A 71 -15.83 5.68 -21.28
N ASN A 72 -15.22 4.81 -22.09
CA ASN A 72 -15.26 3.36 -21.92
C ASN A 72 -14.01 2.84 -21.20
N PHE A 73 -13.12 3.71 -20.74
CA PHE A 73 -11.94 3.30 -20.01
C PHE A 73 -12.36 2.58 -18.72
N CYS A 74 -12.09 1.29 -18.68
CA CYS A 74 -12.37 0.45 -17.55
C CYS A 74 -11.13 -0.36 -17.22
N PHE A 75 -10.76 -0.41 -15.95
CA PHE A 75 -9.83 -1.42 -15.47
C PHE A 75 -10.54 -2.76 -15.50
N SER A 76 -10.22 -3.60 -16.49
CA SER A 76 -10.69 -4.99 -16.45
C SER A 76 -10.20 -5.62 -15.14
N PRO A 77 -11.10 -6.19 -14.32
CA PRO A 77 -10.68 -6.97 -13.17
C PRO A 77 -9.73 -8.03 -13.68
N ARG A 78 -8.52 -8.05 -13.13
CA ARG A 78 -7.47 -8.97 -13.53
C ARG A 78 -7.87 -10.35 -13.01
N ASN A 79 -8.66 -11.10 -13.77
CA ASN A 79 -8.85 -12.51 -13.52
C ASN A 79 -7.58 -13.21 -14.01
N ILE A 80 -6.64 -13.42 -13.10
CA ILE A 80 -5.30 -13.96 -13.41
C ILE A 80 -5.40 -15.43 -13.81
N LEU A 81 -6.47 -16.10 -13.41
CA LEU A 81 -6.70 -17.53 -13.59
C LEU A 81 -7.62 -17.76 -14.79
N THR A 82 -7.28 -18.73 -15.63
CA THR A 82 -8.13 -19.16 -16.75
C THR A 82 -8.23 -20.67 -16.80
N GLY A 83 -9.45 -21.21 -17.01
CA GLY A 83 -9.65 -22.64 -17.20
C GLY A 83 -9.59 -23.45 -15.91
N ILE A 84 -8.67 -24.41 -15.80
CA ILE A 84 -8.60 -25.34 -14.66
C ILE A 84 -8.25 -24.61 -13.36
N GLU A 85 -7.38 -23.60 -13.42
CA GLU A 85 -6.95 -22.83 -12.25
C GLU A 85 -8.10 -22.06 -11.60
N GLU A 86 -9.06 -21.58 -12.41
CA GLU A 86 -10.29 -20.93 -11.93
C GLU A 86 -11.16 -21.93 -11.18
N VAL A 87 -11.37 -23.12 -11.76
CA VAL A 87 -12.14 -24.20 -11.11
C VAL A 87 -11.47 -24.67 -9.82
N GLU A 88 -10.15 -24.83 -9.80
CA GLU A 88 -9.40 -25.21 -8.60
C GLU A 88 -9.52 -24.14 -7.52
N HIS A 89 -9.39 -22.86 -7.89
CA HIS A 89 -9.55 -21.74 -6.97
C HIS A 89 -10.96 -21.70 -6.37
N ASP A 90 -11.99 -21.86 -7.20
CA ASP A 90 -13.39 -21.85 -6.76
C ASP A 90 -13.71 -23.03 -5.84
N VAL A 91 -13.20 -24.23 -6.16
CA VAL A 91 -13.33 -25.41 -5.30
C VAL A 91 -12.63 -25.17 -3.97
N LEU A 92 -11.40 -24.67 -3.98
CA LEU A 92 -10.65 -24.38 -2.76
C LEU A 92 -11.36 -23.34 -1.89
N ASN A 93 -11.80 -22.22 -2.49
CA ASN A 93 -12.53 -21.18 -1.79
C ASN A 93 -13.82 -21.74 -1.16
N ASN A 94 -14.62 -22.49 -1.93
CA ASN A 94 -15.85 -23.09 -1.44
C ASN A 94 -15.58 -24.11 -0.32
N THR A 95 -14.53 -24.93 -0.43
CA THR A 95 -14.16 -25.89 0.63
C THR A 95 -13.74 -25.19 1.91
N PHE A 96 -13.00 -24.08 1.83
CA PHE A 96 -12.62 -23.30 2.99
C PHE A 96 -13.85 -22.81 3.75
N TRP A 97 -14.81 -22.18 3.06
CA TRP A 97 -16.01 -21.65 3.72
C TRP A 97 -16.90 -22.76 4.31
N LYS A 98 -16.97 -23.93 3.68
CA LYS A 98 -17.68 -25.10 4.25
C LYS A 98 -17.02 -25.65 5.51
N ILE A 99 -15.68 -25.70 5.54
CA ILE A 99 -14.95 -26.13 6.74
C ILE A 99 -15.16 -25.11 7.85
N LEU A 100 -15.07 -23.82 7.55
CA LEU A 100 -15.31 -22.74 8.51
C LEU A 100 -16.73 -22.80 9.11
N GLU A 101 -17.75 -22.99 8.27
CA GLU A 101 -19.14 -23.16 8.70
C GLU A 101 -19.26 -24.37 9.66
N GLY A 102 -18.71 -25.52 9.27
CA GLY A 102 -18.71 -26.72 10.09
C GLY A 102 -17.86 -26.62 11.37
N GLU A 103 -16.86 -25.74 11.44
CA GLU A 103 -16.10 -25.47 12.67
C GLU A 103 -16.90 -24.64 13.67
N LEU A 104 -17.67 -23.66 13.18
CA LEU A 104 -18.50 -22.78 14.00
C LEU A 104 -19.77 -23.47 14.52
N GLU A 105 -20.31 -24.44 13.78
CA GLU A 105 -21.50 -25.21 14.18
C GLU A 105 -21.22 -26.31 15.23
N ARG A 106 -19.95 -26.63 15.51
CA ARG A 106 -19.58 -27.64 16.52
C ARG A 106 -19.85 -27.16 17.94
N GLU A 107 -20.15 -28.11 18.82
CA GLU A 107 -20.25 -27.89 20.28
C GLU A 107 -19.14 -28.69 21.01
N PRO A 108 -18.08 -28.05 21.56
CA PRO A 108 -17.75 -26.63 21.51
C PRO A 108 -17.18 -26.18 20.14
N PRO A 109 -17.31 -24.89 19.79
CA PRO A 109 -16.86 -24.37 18.51
C PRO A 109 -15.34 -24.43 18.38
N VAL A 110 -14.87 -24.70 17.16
CA VAL A 110 -13.45 -24.70 16.79
C VAL A 110 -13.17 -23.44 15.98
N TYR A 111 -12.01 -22.81 16.20
CA TYR A 111 -11.68 -21.51 15.59
C TYR A 111 -10.43 -21.55 14.70
N ILE A 112 -10.05 -22.71 14.17
CA ILE A 112 -8.78 -22.85 13.43
C ILE A 112 -8.85 -22.03 12.14
N CYS A 113 -9.89 -22.22 11.33
CA CYS A 113 -10.09 -21.47 10.10
C CYS A 113 -10.34 -19.97 10.36
N VAL A 114 -11.04 -19.63 11.45
CA VAL A 114 -11.24 -18.23 11.87
C VAL A 114 -9.91 -17.54 12.18
N LEU A 115 -9.06 -18.17 13.01
CA LEU A 115 -7.78 -17.59 13.40
C LEU A 115 -6.86 -17.39 12.20
N TYR A 116 -6.85 -18.35 11.27
CA TYR A 116 -6.12 -18.21 10.01
C TYR A 116 -6.65 -17.02 9.19
N LEU A 117 -7.97 -16.88 9.05
CA LEU A 117 -8.57 -15.77 8.31
C LEU A 117 -8.24 -14.41 8.94
N LEU A 118 -8.24 -14.32 10.27
CA LEU A 118 -7.86 -13.11 10.99
C LEU A 118 -6.39 -12.74 10.79
N ASP A 119 -5.49 -13.73 10.77
CA ASP A 119 -4.05 -13.51 10.49
C ASP A 119 -3.82 -13.03 9.05
N VAL A 120 -4.50 -13.64 8.07
CA VAL A 120 -4.46 -13.17 6.67
C VAL A 120 -4.99 -11.74 6.56
N THR A 121 -6.15 -11.47 7.18
CA THR A 121 -6.77 -10.13 7.17
C THR A 121 -5.84 -9.09 7.79
N LYS A 122 -5.21 -9.40 8.92
CA LYS A 122 -4.20 -8.55 9.56
C LYS A 122 -3.07 -8.19 8.58
N LYS A 123 -2.49 -9.19 7.91
CA LYS A 123 -1.39 -8.98 6.95
C LYS A 123 -1.81 -8.11 5.78
N VAL A 124 -3.00 -8.34 5.24
CA VAL A 124 -3.56 -7.54 4.14
C VAL A 124 -3.77 -6.09 4.59
N LEU A 125 -4.38 -5.85 5.76
CA LEU A 125 -4.57 -4.50 6.30
C LEU A 125 -3.24 -3.78 6.54
N LEU A 126 -2.25 -4.46 7.10
CA LEU A 126 -0.91 -3.92 7.29
C LEU A 126 -0.16 -3.67 5.97
N SER A 127 -0.44 -4.44 4.92
CA SER A 127 0.16 -4.22 3.59
C SER A 127 -0.26 -2.88 2.98
N PHE A 128 -1.50 -2.45 3.22
CA PHE A 128 -1.98 -1.13 2.79
C PHE A 128 -1.33 0.03 3.55
N LEU A 129 -0.82 -0.25 4.75
CA LEU A 129 -0.11 0.71 5.61
C LEU A 129 1.40 0.73 5.36
N SER A 130 1.98 -0.40 4.91
CA SER A 130 3.42 -0.59 4.73
C SER A 130 3.96 -0.03 3.41
N THR A 131 3.12 0.60 2.59
CA THR A 131 3.59 1.24 1.35
C THR A 131 4.50 2.42 1.70
N GLU A 132 5.75 2.38 1.21
CA GLU A 132 6.92 3.21 1.57
C GLU A 132 6.67 4.73 1.74
N GLY A 133 5.61 5.29 1.12
CA GLY A 133 5.20 6.70 1.20
C GLY A 133 4.10 7.05 2.22
N ARG A 134 3.46 6.06 2.87
CA ARG A 134 2.36 6.24 3.84
C ARG A 134 2.79 6.07 5.30
N ARG A 135 4.08 6.21 5.62
CA ARG A 135 4.56 6.33 7.02
C ARG A 135 4.28 7.72 7.60
N ASP A 136 3.11 8.28 7.30
CA ASP A 136 2.67 9.53 7.89
C ASP A 136 2.29 9.33 9.36
N ALA A 137 2.33 10.39 10.16
CA ALA A 137 1.96 10.32 11.58
C ALA A 137 0.51 9.86 11.80
N ALA A 138 -0.33 9.95 10.76
CA ALA A 138 -1.75 9.58 10.78
C ALA A 138 -2.01 8.08 10.65
N SER A 139 -1.15 7.33 9.96
CA SER A 139 -1.27 5.86 9.81
C SER A 139 -0.71 5.06 10.99
N ARG A 140 0.22 5.64 11.77
CA ARG A 140 0.85 4.98 12.93
C ARG A 140 -0.15 4.52 14.02
N PRO A 141 -1.16 5.33 14.41
CA PRO A 141 -2.18 4.90 15.36
C PRO A 141 -2.98 3.69 14.85
N ILE A 142 -3.34 3.69 13.57
CA ILE A 142 -4.11 2.61 12.93
C ILE A 142 -3.29 1.32 12.91
N ALA A 143 -2.02 1.39 12.50
CA ALA A 143 -1.11 0.24 12.52
C ALA A 143 -0.98 -0.36 13.93
N SER A 144 -0.81 0.51 14.95
CA SER A 144 -0.68 0.09 16.35
C SER A 144 -1.95 -0.59 16.85
N GLN A 145 -3.13 -0.07 16.47
CA GLN A 145 -4.42 -0.68 16.79
C GLN A 145 -4.57 -2.06 16.14
N ILE A 146 -4.24 -2.20 14.85
CA ILE A 146 -4.28 -3.51 14.16
C ILE A 146 -3.35 -4.51 14.83
N HIS A 147 -2.12 -4.11 15.17
CA HIS A 147 -1.18 -5.00 15.84
C HIS A 147 -1.69 -5.49 17.21
N ARG A 148 -2.40 -4.63 17.94
CA ARG A 148 -2.93 -4.93 19.28
C ARG A 148 -4.19 -5.78 19.24
N GLU A 149 -5.17 -5.40 18.42
CA GLU A 149 -6.50 -6.03 18.41
C GLU A 149 -6.52 -7.32 17.57
N LEU A 150 -5.75 -7.37 16.48
CA LEU A 150 -5.62 -8.55 15.62
C LEU A 150 -4.30 -9.28 15.90
N ASP A 151 -3.97 -9.50 17.18
CA ASP A 151 -2.81 -10.30 17.55
C ASP A 151 -3.15 -11.81 17.52
N PRO A 152 -2.56 -12.61 16.60
CA PRO A 152 -2.94 -14.02 16.45
C PRO A 152 -2.67 -14.85 17.71
N ASP A 153 -1.61 -14.53 18.47
CA ASP A 153 -1.29 -15.25 19.70
C ASP A 153 -2.34 -14.98 20.80
N TRP A 154 -2.75 -13.72 20.94
CA TRP A 154 -3.80 -13.31 21.87
C TRP A 154 -5.17 -13.91 21.48
N LEU A 155 -5.53 -13.84 20.19
CA LEU A 155 -6.78 -14.40 19.68
C LEU A 155 -6.83 -15.92 19.86
N ALA A 156 -5.72 -16.63 19.65
CA ALA A 156 -5.63 -18.07 19.88
C ALA A 156 -5.86 -18.43 21.36
N VAL A 157 -5.33 -17.64 22.29
CA VAL A 157 -5.58 -17.81 23.73
C VAL A 157 -7.06 -17.58 24.06
N GLN A 158 -7.68 -16.53 23.51
CA GLN A 158 -9.10 -16.27 23.72
C GLN A 158 -9.98 -17.40 23.17
N ALA A 159 -9.67 -17.91 21.98
CA ALA A 159 -10.38 -19.04 21.37
C ALA A 159 -10.26 -20.30 22.24
N ARG A 160 -9.07 -20.62 22.74
CA ARG A 160 -8.86 -21.78 23.62
C ARG A 160 -9.68 -21.72 24.90
N ASN A 161 -9.90 -20.52 25.42
CA ASN A 161 -10.67 -20.28 26.63
C ASN A 161 -12.18 -20.09 26.36
N GLY A 162 -12.63 -20.19 25.10
CA GLY A 162 -14.03 -19.95 24.72
C GLY A 162 -14.49 -18.50 24.93
N ALA A 163 -13.57 -17.56 25.04
CA ALA A 163 -13.83 -16.15 25.33
C ALA A 163 -13.63 -15.23 24.09
N LEU A 164 -13.45 -15.83 22.90
CA LEU A 164 -13.25 -15.09 21.67
C LEU A 164 -14.57 -14.45 21.21
N ASP A 165 -14.62 -13.12 21.24
CA ASP A 165 -15.74 -12.35 20.69
C ASP A 165 -15.44 -11.94 19.24
N LEU A 166 -15.97 -12.70 18.28
CA LEU A 166 -15.78 -12.40 16.86
C LEU A 166 -16.41 -11.05 16.46
N LEU A 167 -17.50 -10.64 17.09
CA LEU A 167 -18.20 -9.42 16.68
C LEU A 167 -17.37 -8.16 16.98
N SER A 168 -16.67 -8.12 18.12
CA SER A 168 -15.75 -7.02 18.42
C SER A 168 -14.56 -7.00 17.47
N VAL A 169 -13.97 -8.16 17.15
CA VAL A 169 -12.86 -8.25 16.19
C VAL A 169 -13.30 -7.77 14.80
N CYS A 170 -14.47 -8.21 14.32
CA CYS A 170 -15.03 -7.76 13.04
C CYS A 170 -15.27 -6.24 13.01
N LYS A 171 -15.77 -5.66 14.10
CA LYS A 171 -15.94 -4.20 14.19
C LYS A 171 -14.61 -3.46 14.04
N VAL A 172 -13.55 -3.94 14.68
CA VAL A 172 -12.21 -3.36 14.53
C VAL A 172 -11.74 -3.43 13.08
N ILE A 173 -11.95 -4.57 12.40
CA ILE A 173 -11.61 -4.72 10.98
C ILE A 173 -12.38 -3.71 10.13
N ILE A 174 -13.71 -3.60 10.29
CA ILE A 174 -14.55 -2.69 9.50
C ILE A 174 -14.16 -1.23 9.76
N MET A 175 -13.92 -0.83 11.01
CA MET A 175 -13.46 0.52 11.34
C MET A 175 -12.09 0.82 10.74
N THR A 176 -11.19 -0.17 10.73
CA THR A 176 -9.89 -0.06 10.08
C THR A 176 -10.04 0.10 8.57
N MET A 177 -10.93 -0.68 7.94
CA MET A 177 -11.25 -0.53 6.52
C MET A 177 -11.80 0.85 6.22
N ALA A 178 -12.75 1.36 7.01
CA ALA A 178 -13.30 2.71 6.84
C ALA A 178 -12.21 3.78 6.90
N ALA A 179 -11.23 3.64 7.80
CA ALA A 179 -10.11 4.58 7.90
C ALA A 179 -9.09 4.48 6.74
N LEU A 180 -8.96 3.30 6.12
CA LEU A 180 -8.01 3.06 5.02
C LEU A 180 -8.61 3.29 3.62
N CYS A 181 -9.94 3.22 3.51
CA CYS A 181 -10.64 3.35 2.24
C CYS A 181 -10.79 4.81 1.81
N ALA A 182 -10.97 5.00 0.50
CA ALA A 182 -11.32 6.32 -0.03
C ALA A 182 -12.83 6.59 0.19
N PRO A 183 -13.26 7.86 0.30
CA PRO A 183 -14.64 8.22 0.62
C PRO A 183 -15.72 7.60 -0.28
N ILE A 184 -15.37 7.34 -1.55
CA ILE A 184 -16.25 6.67 -2.52
C ILE A 184 -16.70 5.26 -2.08
N ARG A 185 -15.89 4.58 -1.25
CA ARG A 185 -16.16 3.23 -0.73
C ARG A 185 -16.80 3.22 0.65
N ASP A 186 -17.01 4.37 1.30
CA ASP A 186 -17.51 4.43 2.68
C ASP A 186 -18.90 3.79 2.79
N LYS A 187 -19.76 3.98 1.78
CA LYS A 187 -21.09 3.35 1.73
C LYS A 187 -20.99 1.82 1.70
N GLU A 188 -20.10 1.26 0.88
CA GLU A 188 -19.88 -0.19 0.79
C GLU A 188 -19.33 -0.73 2.12
N VAL A 189 -18.45 0.02 2.78
CA VAL A 189 -17.90 -0.35 4.09
C VAL A 189 -18.97 -0.32 5.18
N GLU A 190 -19.90 0.64 5.15
CA GLU A 190 -21.03 0.71 6.06
C GLU A 190 -21.99 -0.47 5.86
N GLU A 191 -22.25 -0.86 4.61
CA GLU A 191 -23.09 -2.03 4.28
C GLU A 191 -22.55 -3.32 4.94
N LEU A 192 -21.23 -3.47 5.10
CA LEU A 192 -20.63 -4.61 5.80
C LEU A 192 -21.08 -4.76 7.26
N THR A 193 -21.48 -3.67 7.93
CA THR A 193 -21.96 -3.71 9.32
C THR A 193 -23.36 -4.31 9.44
N THR A 194 -24.12 -4.33 8.34
CA THR A 194 -25.51 -4.81 8.30
C THR A 194 -25.62 -6.31 8.00
N ILE A 195 -24.53 -6.92 7.54
CA ILE A 195 -24.50 -8.33 7.15
C ILE A 195 -24.49 -9.20 8.41
N SER A 196 -25.61 -9.87 8.67
CA SER A 196 -25.70 -10.82 9.79
C SER A 196 -25.18 -12.22 9.46
N GLN A 197 -25.21 -12.62 8.18
CA GLN A 197 -24.82 -13.96 7.72
C GLN A 197 -23.84 -13.81 6.54
N PRO A 198 -22.53 -13.71 6.82
CA PRO A 198 -21.54 -13.43 5.78
C PRO A 198 -21.17 -14.64 4.92
N LEU A 199 -21.30 -15.86 5.44
CA LEU A 199 -20.83 -17.09 4.76
C LEU A 199 -21.47 -17.34 3.38
N PRO A 200 -22.79 -17.12 3.16
CA PRO A 200 -23.40 -17.31 1.85
C PRO A 200 -22.91 -16.33 0.79
N LEU A 201 -22.37 -15.17 1.17
CA LEU A 201 -21.88 -14.14 0.25
C LEU A 201 -20.47 -14.41 -0.27
N LEU A 202 -19.73 -15.29 0.41
CA LEU A 202 -18.31 -15.55 0.14
C LEU A 202 -18.07 -16.85 -0.65
N ARG A 203 -19.15 -17.58 -0.95
CA ARG A 203 -19.15 -18.88 -1.63
C ARG A 203 -19.16 -18.76 -3.15
#